data_AF-A0AA51MJK8-F1
#
_entry.id   AF-A0AA51MJK8-F1
#
_cell.length_a   1.000
_cell.length_b   1.000
_cell.length_c   1.000
_cell.angle_alpha   90.00
_cell.angle_beta   90.00
_cell.angle_gamma   90.00
#
_symmetry.space_group_name_H-M   'P 1'
#
loop_
_entity.id
_entity.type
_entity.pdbx_description
1 polymer ?
#
loop_
_entity_poly.entity_id
_entity_poly.type
_entity_poly.pdbx_seq_one_letter_code
_entity_poly.pdbx_strand_id
1 'polypeptide(L)'
;MKIIYFPITLVVSTVFISTMITAEPARQDAVCQSQVLAPALFRPGTEAVTVYESSTRYHTTPVQMGYGERKVKIADAYVEYEIIPATFGEVTETIEVERERVEIETLPATYRTETKRIKVKAATQRWNSHCAAILIADNKPAENCLLTVPAEYTTVTREVIDSPARTVKRVIPARTETITRKVLLEPAKVVRKEIPAVYTSVKLAKIEQPATVSTTQQAAKTQNIPVQQTLRPEQIVSMPALCEASVSAETIQQLQHRLQQQGYYQGTPDGALGPKTRSALTQYQEAHGLASGAITLETLRKLQLQ
;
A
#
# COMPACT_ATOMS: atom_id res chain seq x y z
N MET A 1 74.87 99.45 34.23
CA MET A 1 75.84 100.57 34.25
C MET A 1 77.05 100.14 33.45
N LYS A 2 77.37 100.85 32.36
CA LYS A 2 78.56 100.69 31.53
C LYS A 2 79.83 100.71 32.40
N ILE A 3 80.89 100.02 31.97
CA ILE A 3 82.24 100.61 31.82
C ILE A 3 83.05 99.72 30.86
N ILE A 4 83.62 100.40 29.87
CA ILE A 4 84.57 99.97 28.85
C ILE A 4 85.97 100.16 29.45
N TYR A 5 86.91 99.23 29.25
CA TYR A 5 88.35 99.54 29.19
C TYR A 5 89.11 98.55 28.28
N PHE A 6 89.70 99.12 27.22
CA PHE A 6 90.85 98.69 26.42
C PHE A 6 92.14 98.96 27.24
N PRO A 7 93.39 98.64 26.81
CA PRO A 7 94.01 97.48 26.15
C PRO A 7 95.20 96.93 26.99
N ILE A 8 96.02 96.00 26.46
CA ILE A 8 97.51 96.06 26.47
C ILE A 8 98.08 94.85 25.71
N THR A 9 98.95 95.16 24.77
CA THR A 9 99.82 94.29 23.97
C THR A 9 100.93 93.65 24.82
N LEU A 10 101.22 92.36 24.61
CA LEU A 10 102.56 91.82 24.84
C LEU A 10 102.89 90.76 23.79
N VAL A 11 103.84 91.11 22.92
CA VAL A 11 104.49 90.23 21.96
C VAL A 11 105.50 89.37 22.72
N VAL A 12 105.34 88.04 22.66
CA VAL A 12 106.41 87.09 23.02
C VAL A 12 106.59 86.14 21.85
N SER A 13 107.60 86.43 21.05
CA SER A 13 108.18 85.50 20.09
C SER A 13 108.91 84.40 20.86
N THR A 14 108.35 83.19 20.85
CA THR A 14 109.10 81.96 21.10
C THR A 14 108.96 81.07 19.89
N VAL A 15 110.03 81.02 19.10
CA VAL A 15 110.30 80.01 18.09
C VAL A 15 110.35 78.67 18.80
N PHE A 16 109.28 77.89 18.70
CA PHE A 16 109.31 76.47 19.02
C PHE A 16 109.33 75.69 17.71
N ILE A 17 110.39 74.90 17.60
CA ILE A 17 110.76 74.03 16.49
C ILE A 17 109.56 73.16 16.12
N SER A 18 109.02 73.39 14.92
CA SER A 18 108.09 72.46 14.27
C SER A 18 108.80 71.13 14.03
N THR A 19 108.60 70.17 14.92
CA THR A 19 108.60 68.76 14.51
C THR A 19 107.35 68.56 13.66
N MET A 20 107.50 68.68 12.35
CA MET A 20 106.56 68.12 11.38
C MET A 20 106.55 66.61 11.59
N ILE A 21 105.69 66.13 12.49
CA ILE A 21 105.09 64.82 12.30
C ILE A 21 104.30 64.98 11.02
N THR A 22 104.85 64.52 9.90
CA THR A 22 104.03 64.19 8.74
C THR A 22 103.13 63.05 9.20
N ALA A 23 102.01 63.41 9.82
CA ALA A 23 100.87 62.53 9.93
C ALA A 23 100.46 62.26 8.49
N GLU A 24 100.80 61.07 8.02
CA GLU A 24 100.31 60.53 6.76
C GLU A 24 98.79 60.76 6.76
N PRO A 25 98.23 61.51 5.79
CA PRO A 25 96.81 61.77 5.80
C PRO A 25 96.13 60.41 5.78
N ALA A 26 95.36 60.10 6.83
CA ALA A 26 94.55 58.89 6.90
C ALA A 26 93.80 58.81 5.56
N ARG A 27 94.14 57.80 4.77
CA ARG A 27 93.64 57.68 3.40
C ARG A 27 92.14 57.53 3.48
N GLN A 28 91.40 58.61 3.22
CA GLN A 28 89.94 58.57 3.24
C GLN A 28 89.49 57.71 2.07
N ASP A 29 88.82 56.59 2.35
CA ASP A 29 88.26 55.73 1.32
C ASP A 29 87.28 56.56 0.45
N ALA A 30 87.43 56.46 -0.88
CA ALA A 30 86.60 57.24 -1.80
C ALA A 30 85.14 56.75 -1.78
N VAL A 31 84.21 57.72 -1.85
CA VAL A 31 82.78 57.47 -1.94
C VAL A 31 82.33 57.58 -3.40
N CYS A 32 81.65 56.55 -3.89
CA CYS A 32 81.07 56.46 -5.23
C CYS A 32 79.54 56.37 -5.17
N GLN A 33 78.88 56.69 -6.27
CA GLN A 33 77.47 56.38 -6.47
C GLN A 33 77.34 54.94 -7.00
N SER A 34 76.74 54.06 -6.21
CA SER A 34 76.52 52.66 -6.59
C SER A 34 75.03 52.38 -6.76
N GLN A 35 74.69 51.56 -7.75
CA GLN A 35 73.33 51.04 -7.91
C GLN A 35 73.12 49.92 -6.91
N VAL A 36 72.18 50.11 -6.00
CA VAL A 36 71.87 49.17 -4.92
C VAL A 36 70.38 48.87 -4.88
N LEU A 37 70.05 47.70 -4.35
CA LEU A 37 68.69 47.20 -4.26
C LEU A 37 68.07 47.63 -2.93
N ALA A 38 67.16 48.60 -2.95
CA ALA A 38 66.45 49.04 -1.75
C ALA A 38 65.25 48.11 -1.48
N PRO A 39 65.06 47.62 -0.25
CA PRO A 39 64.02 46.65 0.06
C PRO A 39 62.60 47.25 0.00
N ALA A 40 61.62 46.38 -0.19
CA ALA A 40 60.21 46.72 -0.15
C ALA A 40 59.77 47.17 1.26
N LEU A 41 58.87 48.16 1.32
CA LEU A 41 58.28 48.65 2.56
C LEU A 41 56.82 48.20 2.67
N PHE A 42 56.46 47.58 3.80
CA PHE A 42 55.12 47.07 4.08
C PHE A 42 54.45 47.81 5.24
N ARG A 43 53.11 47.89 5.22
CA ARG A 43 52.28 48.38 6.34
C ARG A 43 51.34 47.26 6.81
N PRO A 44 51.15 47.08 8.13
CA PRO A 44 50.10 46.18 8.62
C PRO A 44 48.73 46.75 8.25
N GLY A 45 47.89 45.91 7.65
CA GLY A 45 46.50 46.18 7.33
C GLY A 45 45.63 44.97 7.63
N THR A 46 44.32 45.15 7.51
CA THR A 46 43.34 44.05 7.65
C THR A 46 42.44 44.03 6.43
N GLU A 47 42.21 42.85 5.87
CA GLU A 47 41.27 42.65 4.76
C GLU A 47 40.08 41.82 5.24
N ALA A 48 38.86 42.25 4.88
CA ALA A 48 37.65 41.60 5.34
C ALA A 48 37.29 40.47 4.34
N VAL A 49 37.48 39.22 4.76
CA VAL A 49 37.18 38.04 3.93
C VAL A 49 35.89 37.39 4.42
N THR A 50 34.97 37.14 3.49
CA THR A 50 33.71 36.42 3.79
C THR A 50 34.02 34.95 4.04
N VAL A 51 33.86 34.50 5.27
CA VAL A 51 34.13 33.11 5.68
C VAL A 51 32.93 32.21 5.38
N TYR A 52 31.72 32.76 5.50
CA TYR A 52 30.48 32.08 5.14
C TYR A 52 29.57 33.03 4.39
N GLU A 53 29.08 32.59 3.23
CA GLU A 53 28.08 33.33 2.45
C GLU A 53 26.71 33.28 3.13
N SER A 54 25.83 34.22 2.78
CA SER A 54 24.46 34.23 3.29
C SER A 54 23.72 32.99 2.81
N SER A 55 23.07 32.26 3.71
CA SER A 55 22.36 31.04 3.37
C SER A 55 20.96 31.02 3.96
N THR A 56 20.09 30.22 3.34
CA THR A 56 18.70 30.07 3.77
C THR A 56 18.57 28.87 4.69
N ARG A 57 18.12 29.10 5.92
CA ARG A 57 17.81 28.03 6.88
C ARG A 57 16.31 27.74 6.86
N TYR A 58 15.96 26.49 6.60
CA TYR A 58 14.58 25.99 6.67
C TYR A 58 14.32 25.38 8.05
N HIS A 59 13.19 25.71 8.65
CA HIS A 59 12.66 25.06 9.84
C HIS A 59 11.29 24.46 9.50
N THR A 60 11.16 23.15 9.65
CA THR A 60 9.93 22.41 9.31
C THR A 60 9.22 21.98 10.59
N THR A 61 7.99 22.46 10.77
CA THR A 61 7.09 21.95 11.82
C THR A 61 6.30 20.76 11.26
N PRO A 62 6.37 19.57 11.89
CA PRO A 62 5.74 18.36 11.36
C PRO A 62 4.21 18.40 11.43
N VAL A 63 3.57 17.66 10.53
CA VAL A 63 2.11 17.52 10.45
C VAL A 63 1.52 16.98 11.76
N GLN A 64 0.42 17.58 12.21
CA GLN A 64 -0.34 17.07 13.37
C GLN A 64 -1.59 16.32 12.87
N MET A 65 -1.74 15.08 13.35
CA MET A 65 -2.81 14.16 12.97
C MET A 65 -3.92 14.19 14.02
N GLY A 66 -5.15 14.44 13.60
CA GLY A 66 -6.36 14.22 14.38
C GLY A 66 -7.06 12.92 13.98
N TYR A 67 -7.94 12.42 14.86
CA TYR A 67 -8.79 11.27 14.59
C TYR A 67 -10.26 11.72 14.60
N GLY A 68 -10.94 11.54 13.47
CA GLY A 68 -12.38 11.69 13.36
C GLY A 68 -13.07 10.33 13.30
N GLU A 69 -14.31 10.24 13.77
CA GLU A 69 -15.12 9.03 13.60
C GLU A 69 -16.14 9.23 12.49
N ARG A 70 -16.22 8.27 11.56
CA ARG A 70 -17.29 8.21 10.56
C ARG A 70 -18.06 6.91 10.70
N LYS A 71 -19.38 7.01 10.82
CA LYS A 71 -20.27 5.85 10.75
C LYS A 71 -20.36 5.36 9.31
N VAL A 72 -19.94 4.13 9.08
CA VAL A 72 -20.01 3.45 7.78
C VAL A 72 -21.06 2.35 7.88
N LYS A 73 -21.97 2.30 6.91
CA LYS A 73 -22.96 1.23 6.77
C LYS A 73 -22.24 -0.03 6.29
N ILE A 74 -22.30 -1.10 7.08
CA ILE A 74 -21.66 -2.38 6.75
C ILE A 74 -22.67 -3.44 6.31
N ALA A 75 -23.95 -3.26 6.63
CA ALA A 75 -25.02 -4.12 6.18
C ALA A 75 -26.25 -3.28 5.84
N ASP A 76 -26.86 -3.57 4.69
CA ASP A 76 -28.08 -2.92 4.24
C ASP A 76 -29.30 -3.41 5.02
N ALA A 77 -30.32 -2.56 5.12
CA ALA A 77 -31.61 -2.98 5.65
C ALA A 77 -32.25 -3.97 4.67
N TYR A 78 -32.81 -5.05 5.19
CA TYR A 78 -33.48 -6.05 4.39
C TYR A 78 -34.80 -6.49 5.03
N VAL A 79 -35.63 -7.13 4.22
CA VAL A 79 -36.94 -7.61 4.61
C VAL A 79 -36.91 -9.13 4.70
N GLU A 80 -37.36 -9.66 5.82
CA GLU A 80 -37.58 -11.09 6.02
C GLU A 80 -39.09 -11.37 6.00
N TYR A 81 -39.50 -12.42 5.29
CA TYR A 81 -40.90 -12.82 5.14
C TYR A 81 -41.17 -14.09 5.95
N GLU A 82 -42.08 -14.00 6.92
CA GLU A 82 -42.57 -15.16 7.67
C GLU A 82 -43.92 -15.60 7.09
N ILE A 83 -44.02 -16.87 6.67
CA ILE A 83 -45.22 -17.45 6.07
C ILE A 83 -46.01 -18.16 7.17
N ILE A 84 -47.17 -17.62 7.51
CA ILE A 84 -48.14 -18.28 8.39
C ILE A 84 -48.99 -19.19 7.50
N PRO A 85 -48.96 -20.53 7.71
CA PRO A 85 -49.66 -21.48 6.84
C PRO A 85 -51.18 -21.32 6.94
N ALA A 86 -51.89 -21.68 5.87
CA ALA A 86 -53.35 -21.68 5.83
C ALA A 86 -53.94 -22.74 6.77
N THR A 87 -55.04 -22.40 7.44
CA THR A 87 -55.78 -23.34 8.30
C THR A 87 -57.02 -23.85 7.60
N PHE A 88 -57.22 -25.17 7.65
CA PHE A 88 -58.35 -25.86 7.02
C PHE A 88 -59.29 -26.42 8.08
N GLY A 89 -60.59 -26.32 7.84
CA GLY A 89 -61.64 -26.98 8.62
C GLY A 89 -62.29 -28.08 7.80
N GLU A 90 -62.95 -29.04 8.46
CA GLU A 90 -63.67 -30.11 7.79
C GLU A 90 -65.18 -29.84 7.85
N VAL A 91 -65.84 -29.85 6.68
CA VAL A 91 -67.29 -29.72 6.55
C VAL A 91 -67.83 -31.01 5.97
N THR A 92 -68.88 -31.56 6.58
CA THR A 92 -69.57 -32.76 6.12
C THR A 92 -70.71 -32.40 5.17
N GLU A 93 -70.75 -33.06 4.02
CA GLU A 93 -71.82 -32.94 3.03
C GLU A 93 -72.36 -34.34 2.73
N THR A 94 -73.67 -34.53 2.90
CA THR A 94 -74.35 -35.78 2.56
C THR A 94 -74.64 -35.82 1.07
N ILE A 95 -74.03 -36.78 0.36
CA ILE A 95 -74.25 -37.01 -1.06
C ILE A 95 -75.05 -38.30 -1.26
N GLU A 96 -75.98 -38.28 -2.21
CA GLU A 96 -76.69 -39.47 -2.67
C GLU A 96 -75.76 -40.25 -3.61
N VAL A 97 -75.27 -41.40 -3.15
CA VAL A 97 -74.32 -42.22 -3.90
C VAL A 97 -75.07 -43.15 -4.84
N GLU A 98 -76.20 -43.70 -4.39
CA GLU A 98 -77.05 -44.56 -5.20
C GLU A 98 -78.52 -44.18 -5.03
N ARG A 99 -79.21 -44.01 -6.15
CA ARG A 99 -80.64 -43.68 -6.19
C ARG A 99 -81.50 -44.90 -5.93
N GLU A 100 -82.70 -44.69 -5.38
CA GLU A 100 -83.71 -45.73 -5.26
C GLU A 100 -84.01 -46.35 -6.63
N ARG A 101 -83.98 -47.68 -6.71
CA ARG A 101 -84.31 -48.40 -7.95
C ARG A 101 -85.17 -49.63 -7.67
N VAL A 102 -85.96 -50.00 -8.66
CA VAL A 102 -86.84 -51.16 -8.61
C VAL A 102 -86.29 -52.26 -9.52
N GLU A 103 -86.04 -53.42 -8.95
CA GLU A 103 -85.64 -54.62 -9.69
C GLU A 103 -86.82 -55.57 -9.84
N ILE A 104 -86.94 -56.20 -11.01
CA ILE A 104 -88.03 -57.12 -11.34
C ILE A 104 -87.44 -58.53 -11.43
N GLU A 105 -87.89 -59.42 -10.54
CA GLU A 105 -87.53 -60.83 -10.56
C GLU A 105 -88.70 -61.65 -11.16
N THR A 106 -88.40 -62.55 -12.11
CA THR A 106 -89.40 -63.42 -12.76
C THR A 106 -89.34 -64.82 -12.17
N LEU A 107 -90.44 -65.30 -11.61
CA LEU A 107 -90.57 -66.66 -11.09
C LEU A 107 -91.20 -67.58 -12.17
N PRO A 108 -90.61 -68.74 -12.47
CA PRO A 108 -91.11 -69.64 -13.52
C PRO A 108 -92.41 -70.35 -13.11
N ALA A 109 -93.16 -70.85 -14.10
CA ALA A 109 -94.39 -71.62 -13.88
C ALA A 109 -94.08 -73.03 -13.36
N THR A 110 -94.93 -73.57 -12.48
CA THR A 110 -94.84 -74.93 -11.95
C THR A 110 -95.93 -75.83 -12.52
N TYR A 111 -95.65 -77.12 -12.64
CA TYR A 111 -96.54 -78.11 -13.27
C TYR A 111 -96.86 -79.26 -12.30
N ARG A 112 -98.02 -79.89 -12.48
CA ARG A 112 -98.40 -81.13 -11.78
C ARG A 112 -98.97 -82.17 -12.76
N THR A 113 -98.80 -83.46 -12.46
CA THR A 113 -99.25 -84.56 -13.33
C THR A 113 -100.64 -85.10 -12.94
N GLU A 114 -101.52 -85.28 -13.92
CA GLU A 114 -102.83 -85.92 -13.77
C GLU A 114 -102.95 -87.15 -14.69
N THR A 115 -103.65 -88.22 -14.25
CA THR A 115 -103.84 -89.48 -15.00
C THR A 115 -105.28 -89.68 -15.47
N LYS A 116 -105.47 -90.11 -16.72
CA LYS A 116 -106.79 -90.44 -17.29
C LYS A 116 -106.78 -91.82 -17.96
N ARG A 117 -107.80 -92.65 -17.67
CA ARG A 117 -107.98 -93.96 -18.33
C ARG A 117 -108.71 -93.80 -19.65
N ILE A 118 -108.18 -94.42 -20.71
CA ILE A 118 -108.76 -94.40 -22.06
C ILE A 118 -108.97 -95.85 -22.51
N LYS A 119 -110.16 -96.15 -23.04
CA LYS A 119 -110.52 -97.47 -23.58
C LYS A 119 -109.83 -97.64 -24.94
N VAL A 120 -109.02 -98.67 -25.09
CA VAL A 120 -108.24 -98.88 -26.33
C VAL A 120 -108.82 -99.99 -27.18
N LYS A 121 -109.43 -101.00 -26.55
CA LYS A 121 -110.14 -102.06 -27.27
C LYS A 121 -111.47 -102.35 -26.61
N ALA A 122 -112.51 -102.35 -27.42
CA ALA A 122 -113.85 -102.75 -27.00
C ALA A 122 -113.91 -104.27 -26.82
N ALA A 123 -114.84 -104.73 -25.98
CA ALA A 123 -115.06 -106.16 -25.77
C ALA A 123 -115.57 -106.83 -27.07
N THR A 124 -115.08 -108.03 -27.36
CA THR A 124 -115.46 -108.80 -28.58
C THR A 124 -115.88 -110.22 -28.23
N GLN A 125 -116.53 -110.90 -29.18
CA GLN A 125 -117.02 -112.27 -29.02
C GLN A 125 -116.24 -113.24 -29.92
N ARG A 126 -115.96 -114.44 -29.42
CA ARG A 126 -115.35 -115.54 -30.19
C ARG A 126 -116.01 -116.88 -29.91
N TRP A 127 -115.99 -117.76 -30.91
CA TRP A 127 -116.53 -119.11 -30.79
C TRP A 127 -115.63 -120.01 -29.92
N ASN A 128 -116.28 -120.91 -29.18
CA ASN A 128 -115.67 -121.94 -28.36
C ASN A 128 -115.19 -123.09 -29.25
N SER A 129 -113.91 -123.42 -29.17
CA SER A 129 -113.26 -124.38 -30.07
C SER A 129 -113.65 -125.84 -29.85
N HIS A 130 -114.44 -126.14 -28.81
CA HIS A 130 -114.85 -127.51 -28.46
C HIS A 130 -116.21 -127.95 -29.05
N CYS A 131 -116.90 -127.09 -29.82
CA CYS A 131 -118.14 -127.48 -30.52
C CYS A 131 -117.83 -127.89 -31.98
N ALA A 132 -118.25 -129.08 -32.40
CA ALA A 132 -118.11 -129.54 -33.79
C ALA A 132 -119.26 -129.01 -34.66
N ALA A 133 -118.94 -128.38 -35.80
CA ALA A 133 -119.92 -127.97 -36.79
C ALA A 133 -120.17 -129.15 -37.76
N ILE A 134 -121.40 -129.68 -37.73
CA ILE A 134 -122.03 -130.66 -38.65
C ILE A 134 -122.22 -132.06 -38.03
N LEU A 135 -123.45 -132.32 -37.58
CA LEU A 135 -124.09 -133.64 -37.55
C LEU A 135 -125.42 -133.58 -38.32
N ILE A 136 -125.74 -134.70 -38.94
CA ILE A 136 -126.91 -134.98 -39.77
C ILE A 136 -128.18 -135.01 -38.91
N ALA A 137 -129.28 -134.51 -39.48
CA ALA A 137 -130.66 -134.47 -38.98
C ALA A 137 -130.95 -133.43 -37.87
N ASP A 138 -131.76 -132.43 -38.23
CA ASP A 138 -132.39 -131.37 -37.42
C ASP A 138 -131.54 -130.12 -37.08
N ASN A 139 -131.63 -129.12 -37.97
CA ASN A 139 -131.04 -127.77 -37.90
C ASN A 139 -131.33 -127.01 -36.58
N LYS A 140 -130.53 -127.23 -35.52
CA LYS A 140 -130.42 -126.35 -34.35
C LYS A 140 -129.01 -126.41 -33.72
N PRO A 141 -128.27 -125.29 -33.60
CA PRO A 141 -126.95 -125.26 -32.95
C PRO A 141 -127.05 -125.18 -31.41
N ALA A 142 -126.08 -125.75 -30.71
CA ALA A 142 -126.01 -125.77 -29.24
C ALA A 142 -125.72 -124.37 -28.64
N GLU A 143 -126.45 -124.01 -27.58
CA GLU A 143 -126.57 -122.67 -26.96
C GLU A 143 -125.30 -122.12 -26.27
N ASN A 144 -124.17 -122.81 -26.32
CA ASN A 144 -123.03 -122.58 -25.43
C ASN A 144 -121.68 -122.44 -26.13
N CYS A 145 -121.67 -122.02 -27.40
CA CYS A 145 -120.43 -121.93 -28.18
C CYS A 145 -119.90 -120.49 -28.40
N LEU A 146 -120.41 -119.43 -27.76
CA LEU A 146 -119.91 -118.04 -27.95
C LEU A 146 -119.48 -117.36 -26.62
N LEU A 147 -118.18 -117.07 -26.43
CA LEU A 147 -117.61 -116.38 -25.24
C LEU A 147 -117.26 -114.91 -25.53
N THR A 148 -117.46 -114.02 -24.55
CA THR A 148 -117.13 -112.58 -24.64
C THR A 148 -115.83 -112.26 -23.87
N VAL A 149 -114.91 -111.52 -24.49
CA VAL A 149 -113.62 -111.06 -23.91
C VAL A 149 -113.75 -109.58 -23.48
N PRO A 150 -113.39 -109.19 -22.23
CA PRO A 150 -113.61 -107.83 -21.72
C PRO A 150 -112.71 -106.77 -22.36
N ALA A 151 -113.18 -105.52 -22.34
CA ALA A 151 -112.51 -104.36 -22.90
C ALA A 151 -111.23 -103.98 -22.14
N GLU A 152 -110.19 -103.58 -22.88
CA GLU A 152 -108.87 -103.20 -22.35
C GLU A 152 -108.74 -101.66 -22.28
N TYR A 153 -108.19 -101.15 -21.17
CA TYR A 153 -107.97 -99.72 -20.93
C TYR A 153 -106.50 -99.46 -20.61
N THR A 154 -105.92 -98.37 -21.11
CA THR A 154 -104.61 -97.85 -20.65
C THR A 154 -104.79 -96.52 -19.92
N THR A 155 -103.85 -96.19 -19.05
CA THR A 155 -103.74 -94.87 -18.41
C THR A 155 -102.73 -94.03 -19.19
N VAL A 156 -103.08 -92.76 -19.44
CA VAL A 156 -102.15 -91.77 -19.98
C VAL A 156 -102.03 -90.62 -18.96
N THR A 157 -100.80 -90.20 -18.69
CA THR A 157 -100.46 -89.04 -17.86
C THR A 157 -100.38 -87.77 -18.71
N ARG A 158 -100.84 -86.63 -18.18
CA ARG A 158 -100.61 -85.30 -18.76
C ARG A 158 -100.22 -84.31 -17.67
N GLU A 159 -99.23 -83.46 -17.93
CA GLU A 159 -98.89 -82.31 -17.07
C GLU A 159 -99.81 -81.12 -17.34
N VAL A 160 -100.30 -80.51 -16.26
CA VAL A 160 -101.10 -79.29 -16.27
C VAL A 160 -100.40 -78.23 -15.41
N ILE A 161 -100.48 -76.96 -15.82
CA ILE A 161 -99.90 -75.83 -15.09
C ILE A 161 -100.63 -75.68 -13.75
N ASP A 162 -99.87 -75.69 -12.65
CA ASP A 162 -100.39 -75.53 -11.29
C ASP A 162 -100.32 -74.06 -10.84
N SER A 163 -99.22 -73.36 -11.14
CA SER A 163 -99.10 -71.91 -10.95
C SER A 163 -98.42 -71.26 -12.17
N PRO A 164 -99.00 -70.19 -12.75
CA PRO A 164 -98.38 -69.49 -13.88
C PRO A 164 -97.15 -68.68 -13.44
N ALA A 165 -96.28 -68.38 -14.40
CA ALA A 165 -95.14 -67.51 -14.18
C ALA A 165 -95.61 -66.10 -13.78
N ARG A 166 -94.93 -65.48 -12.82
CA ARG A 166 -95.27 -64.14 -12.32
C ARG A 166 -94.02 -63.33 -12.01
N THR A 167 -94.15 -62.01 -12.07
CA THR A 167 -93.07 -61.07 -11.73
C THR A 167 -93.30 -60.46 -10.35
N VAL A 168 -92.22 -60.28 -9.59
CA VAL A 168 -92.23 -59.60 -8.29
C VAL A 168 -91.28 -58.42 -8.36
N LYS A 169 -91.71 -57.26 -7.84
CA LYS A 169 -90.90 -56.04 -7.75
C LYS A 169 -90.21 -55.97 -6.39
N ARG A 170 -88.89 -55.79 -6.37
CA ARG A 170 -88.08 -55.52 -5.18
C ARG A 170 -87.57 -54.08 -5.26
N VAL A 171 -87.88 -53.26 -4.25
CA VAL A 171 -87.41 -51.87 -4.15
C VAL A 171 -86.11 -51.85 -3.34
N ILE A 172 -85.03 -51.31 -3.90
CA ILE A 172 -83.76 -51.11 -3.22
C ILE A 172 -83.72 -49.62 -2.81
N PRO A 173 -83.65 -49.29 -1.51
CA PRO A 173 -83.70 -47.91 -1.03
C PRO A 173 -82.44 -47.12 -1.40
N ALA A 174 -82.57 -45.80 -1.53
CA ALA A 174 -81.44 -44.92 -1.82
C ALA A 174 -80.37 -44.96 -0.71
N ARG A 175 -79.09 -44.93 -1.10
CA ARG A 175 -77.93 -44.93 -0.19
C ARG A 175 -77.25 -43.57 -0.24
N THR A 176 -77.23 -42.89 0.90
CA THR A 176 -76.50 -41.63 1.10
C THR A 176 -75.23 -41.87 1.90
N GLU A 177 -74.12 -41.27 1.47
CA GLU A 177 -72.87 -41.25 2.24
C GLU A 177 -72.53 -39.81 2.62
N THR A 178 -71.88 -39.64 3.77
CA THR A 178 -71.40 -38.33 4.20
C THR A 178 -69.93 -38.21 3.85
N ILE A 179 -69.58 -37.27 2.98
CA ILE A 179 -68.19 -36.99 2.61
C ILE A 179 -67.72 -35.77 3.38
N THR A 180 -66.52 -35.85 3.94
CA THR A 180 -65.83 -34.70 4.53
C THR A 180 -65.01 -33.99 3.45
N ARG A 181 -65.21 -32.67 3.30
CA ARG A 181 -64.37 -31.83 2.45
C ARG A 181 -63.65 -30.79 3.30
N LYS A 182 -62.34 -30.63 3.06
CA LYS A 182 -61.53 -29.58 3.66
C LYS A 182 -61.88 -28.24 3.04
N VAL A 183 -62.45 -27.35 3.84
CA VAL A 183 -62.75 -25.97 3.45
C VAL A 183 -61.70 -25.06 4.06
N LEU A 184 -61.18 -24.13 3.26
CA LEU A 184 -60.23 -23.12 3.70
C LEU A 184 -60.91 -22.17 4.69
N LEU A 185 -60.47 -22.16 5.95
CA LEU A 185 -61.00 -21.24 6.97
C LEU A 185 -60.24 -19.92 6.92
N GLU A 186 -58.90 -19.99 7.00
CA GLU A 186 -58.04 -18.81 6.90
C GLU A 186 -56.96 -19.02 5.83
N PRO A 187 -56.83 -18.08 4.87
CA PRO A 187 -55.77 -18.14 3.86
C PRO A 187 -54.40 -17.89 4.50
N ALA A 188 -53.35 -18.41 3.87
CA ALA A 188 -51.98 -18.16 4.30
C ALA A 188 -51.66 -16.66 4.26
N LYS A 189 -50.95 -16.18 5.29
CA LYS A 189 -50.57 -14.77 5.42
C LYS A 189 -49.06 -14.64 5.47
N VAL A 190 -48.54 -13.59 4.85
CA VAL A 190 -47.11 -13.27 4.87
C VAL A 190 -46.91 -12.04 5.75
N VAL A 191 -46.11 -12.19 6.80
CA VAL A 191 -45.74 -11.07 7.68
C VAL A 191 -44.36 -10.57 7.27
N ARG A 192 -44.26 -9.27 6.98
CA ARG A 192 -43.00 -8.58 6.63
C ARG A 192 -42.31 -8.09 7.91
N LYS A 193 -41.09 -8.55 8.17
CA LYS A 193 -40.23 -8.07 9.24
C LYS A 193 -39.09 -7.23 8.67
N GLU A 194 -38.99 -5.98 9.08
CA GLU A 194 -37.94 -5.06 8.62
C GLU A 194 -36.75 -5.10 9.57
N ILE A 195 -35.58 -5.48 9.06
CA ILE A 195 -34.33 -5.52 9.82
C ILE A 195 -33.52 -4.28 9.43
N PRO A 196 -33.18 -3.40 10.38
CA PRO A 196 -32.54 -2.12 10.08
C PRO A 196 -31.08 -2.31 9.64
N ALA A 197 -30.56 -1.32 8.90
CA ALA A 197 -29.17 -1.30 8.46
C ALA A 197 -28.21 -1.16 9.65
N VAL A 198 -27.09 -1.89 9.61
CA VAL A 198 -26.08 -1.88 10.68
C VAL A 198 -24.93 -0.93 10.31
N TYR A 199 -24.55 -0.09 11.26
CA TYR A 199 -23.47 0.89 11.13
C TYR A 199 -22.33 0.58 12.10
N THR A 200 -21.09 0.79 11.65
CA THR A 200 -19.90 0.75 12.51
C THR A 200 -19.12 2.07 12.43
N SER A 201 -18.49 2.47 13.54
CA SER A 201 -17.65 3.67 13.61
C SER A 201 -16.21 3.33 13.23
N VAL A 202 -15.74 3.88 12.11
CA VAL A 202 -14.35 3.75 11.69
C VAL A 202 -13.60 5.02 12.06
N LYS A 203 -12.47 4.88 12.77
CA LYS A 203 -11.55 5.99 13.08
C LYS A 203 -10.76 6.36 11.82
N LEU A 204 -10.96 7.57 11.34
CA LEU A 204 -10.27 8.13 10.18
C LEU A 204 -9.22 9.13 10.68
N ALA A 205 -7.98 8.95 10.23
CA ALA A 205 -6.92 9.91 10.48
C ALA A 205 -7.11 11.12 9.54
N LYS A 206 -7.23 12.32 10.12
CA LYS A 206 -7.40 13.59 9.40
C LYS A 206 -6.22 14.51 9.74
N ILE A 207 -5.70 15.22 8.75
CA ILE A 207 -4.69 16.27 8.99
C ILE A 207 -5.40 17.44 9.69
N GLU A 208 -5.02 17.73 10.93
CA GLU A 208 -5.56 18.88 11.68
C GLU A 208 -4.75 20.13 11.40
N GLN A 209 -3.42 20.01 11.37
CA GLN A 209 -2.52 21.11 11.03
C GLN A 209 -1.51 20.64 9.98
N PRO A 210 -1.48 21.27 8.80
CA PRO A 210 -0.53 20.92 7.75
C PRO A 210 0.89 21.28 8.18
N ALA A 211 1.87 20.54 7.64
CA ALA A 211 3.27 20.88 7.86
C ALA A 211 3.57 22.29 7.34
N THR A 212 4.25 23.08 8.16
CA THR A 212 4.63 24.45 7.79
C THR A 212 6.14 24.55 7.74
N VAL A 213 6.64 25.19 6.70
CA VAL A 213 8.07 25.48 6.54
C VAL A 213 8.28 26.97 6.75
N SER A 214 9.07 27.31 7.76
CA SER A 214 9.53 28.68 8.00
C SER A 214 10.94 28.85 7.46
N THR A 215 11.18 29.97 6.79
CA THR A 215 12.45 30.28 6.13
C THR A 215 13.11 31.45 6.85
N THR A 216 14.31 31.24 7.40
CA THR A 216 15.10 32.29 8.05
C THR A 216 16.39 32.52 7.26
N GLN A 217 16.67 33.77 6.89
CA GLN A 217 17.92 34.15 6.24
C GLN A 217 19.05 34.27 7.27
N GLN A 218 20.12 33.51 7.07
CA GLN A 218 21.33 33.62 7.86
C GLN A 218 22.31 34.57 7.16
N ALA A 219 22.71 35.64 7.86
CA ALA A 219 23.64 36.62 7.32
C ALA A 219 25.03 36.04 7.07
N ALA A 220 25.72 36.57 6.07
CA ALA A 220 27.11 36.25 5.78
C ALA A 220 28.03 36.63 6.96
N LYS A 221 29.04 35.82 7.23
CA LYS A 221 30.01 36.08 8.30
C LYS A 221 31.35 36.47 7.69
N THR A 222 31.80 37.68 8.00
CA THR A 222 33.10 38.20 7.56
C THR A 222 34.12 38.13 8.69
N GLN A 223 35.38 37.86 8.36
CA GLN A 223 36.51 37.85 9.28
C GLN A 223 37.63 38.74 8.73
N ASN A 224 38.20 39.57 9.59
CA ASN A 224 39.33 40.43 9.24
C ASN A 224 40.63 39.64 9.37
N ILE A 225 41.33 39.46 8.26
CA ILE A 225 42.60 38.74 8.19
C ILE A 225 43.74 39.77 8.14
N PRO A 226 44.79 39.63 8.96
CA PRO A 226 45.95 40.52 8.90
C PRO A 226 46.71 40.30 7.60
N VAL A 227 46.93 41.38 6.85
CA VAL A 227 47.68 41.38 5.59
C VAL A 227 48.77 42.46 5.64
N GLN A 228 49.87 42.23 4.91
CA GLN A 228 50.92 43.23 4.72
C GLN A 228 50.71 43.95 3.40
N GLN A 229 50.34 45.23 3.46
CA GLN A 229 50.15 46.05 2.28
C GLN A 229 51.48 46.65 1.82
N THR A 230 51.86 46.43 0.57
CA THR A 230 53.08 47.00 -0.02
C THR A 230 52.91 48.51 -0.19
N LEU A 231 53.66 49.30 0.58
CA LEU A 231 53.73 50.76 0.40
C LEU A 231 54.67 51.14 -0.74
N ARG A 232 55.80 50.44 -0.83
CA ARG A 232 56.81 50.66 -1.88
C ARG A 232 57.44 49.33 -2.26
N PRO A 233 57.48 48.97 -3.55
CA PRO A 233 58.18 47.77 -3.99
C PRO A 233 59.70 47.92 -3.86
N GLU A 234 60.40 46.80 -3.97
CA GLU A 234 61.84 46.77 -4.10
C GLU A 234 62.26 47.47 -5.41
N GLN A 235 63.31 48.30 -5.34
CA GLN A 235 63.75 49.08 -6.50
C GLN A 235 65.25 49.35 -6.46
N ILE A 236 65.86 49.42 -7.64
CA ILE A 236 67.26 49.81 -7.80
C ILE A 236 67.35 51.32 -7.63
N VAL A 237 68.10 51.75 -6.63
CA VAL A 237 68.34 53.17 -6.33
C VAL A 237 69.83 53.47 -6.34
N SER A 238 70.19 54.71 -6.67
CA SER A 238 71.57 55.18 -6.58
C SER A 238 71.84 55.68 -5.17
N MET A 239 72.82 55.08 -4.48
CA MET A 239 73.21 55.47 -3.13
C MET A 239 74.72 55.62 -3.00
N PRO A 240 75.19 56.50 -2.08
CA PRO A 240 76.61 56.61 -1.78
C PRO A 240 77.12 55.35 -1.08
N ALA A 241 78.19 54.79 -1.62
CA ALA A 241 78.88 53.60 -1.14
C ALA A 241 80.40 53.79 -1.26
N LEU A 242 81.19 52.98 -0.55
CA LEU A 242 82.63 52.95 -0.78
C LEU A 242 82.91 52.37 -2.17
N CYS A 243 83.80 53.02 -2.91
CA CYS A 243 84.23 52.53 -4.21
C CYS A 243 85.05 51.25 -4.04
N GLU A 244 84.55 50.12 -4.56
CA GLU A 244 85.22 48.81 -4.40
C GLU A 244 86.65 48.80 -4.98
N ALA A 245 86.92 49.63 -6.00
CA ALA A 245 88.24 49.71 -6.63
C ALA A 245 89.29 50.45 -5.78
N SER A 246 88.87 51.22 -4.77
CA SER A 246 89.78 52.08 -3.99
C SER A 246 89.66 51.90 -2.48
N VAL A 247 88.77 51.03 -2.00
CA VAL A 247 88.63 50.74 -0.57
C VAL A 247 89.88 50.04 -0.04
N SER A 248 90.37 50.49 1.12
CA SER A 248 91.57 49.91 1.72
C SER A 248 91.33 48.49 2.27
N ALA A 249 92.38 47.66 2.27
CA ALA A 249 92.33 46.33 2.86
C ALA A 249 92.04 46.37 4.37
N GLU A 250 92.50 47.43 5.06
CA GLU A 250 92.20 47.66 6.47
C GLU A 250 90.71 47.88 6.71
N THR A 251 90.06 48.73 5.89
CA THR A 251 88.62 48.98 5.96
C THR A 251 87.81 47.71 5.67
N ILE A 252 88.23 46.90 4.68
CA ILE A 252 87.59 45.61 4.40
C ILE A 252 87.77 44.64 5.58
N GLN A 253 88.95 44.60 6.21
CA GLN A 253 89.20 43.74 7.36
C GLN A 253 88.32 44.14 8.56
N GLN A 254 88.18 45.45 8.81
CA GLN A 254 87.25 45.96 9.84
C GLN A 254 85.80 45.60 9.51
N LEU A 255 85.38 45.72 8.25
CA LEU A 255 84.07 45.28 7.77
C LEU A 255 83.85 43.79 8.03
N GLN A 256 84.81 42.94 7.65
CA GLN A 256 84.75 41.49 7.89
C GLN A 256 84.67 41.15 9.37
N HIS A 257 85.45 41.82 10.22
CA HIS A 257 85.37 41.65 11.68
C HIS A 257 83.97 41.99 12.21
N ARG A 258 83.38 43.12 11.78
CA ARG A 258 82.03 43.51 12.21
C ARG A 258 80.97 42.54 11.69
N LEU A 259 81.04 42.13 10.43
CA LEU A 259 80.14 41.13 9.87
C LEU A 259 80.27 39.78 10.57
N GLN A 260 81.48 39.39 10.99
CA GLN A 260 81.73 38.18 11.76
C GLN A 260 81.15 38.28 13.18
N GLN A 261 81.30 39.42 13.86
CA GLN A 261 80.69 39.68 15.16
C GLN A 261 79.16 39.60 15.12
N GLN A 262 78.56 40.02 14.00
CA GLN A 262 77.13 39.92 13.75
C GLN A 262 76.70 38.52 13.26
N GLY A 263 77.64 37.59 13.07
CA GLY A 263 77.38 36.20 12.68
C GLY A 263 77.24 35.96 11.17
N TYR A 264 77.41 36.97 10.33
CA TYR A 264 77.21 36.86 8.88
C TYR A 264 78.47 36.44 8.11
N TYR A 265 79.67 36.64 8.66
CA TYR A 265 80.94 36.29 8.01
C TYR A 265 81.64 35.12 8.71
N GLN A 266 81.85 34.02 7.97
CA GLN A 266 82.42 32.76 8.46
C GLN A 266 83.86 32.50 7.94
N GLY A 267 84.58 33.54 7.54
CA GLY A 267 85.97 33.47 7.09
C GLY A 267 86.96 34.09 8.06
N THR A 268 88.25 33.97 7.75
CA THR A 268 89.29 34.77 8.41
C THR A 268 89.23 36.19 7.85
N PRO A 269 89.16 37.25 8.68
CA PRO A 269 89.23 38.63 8.20
C PRO A 269 90.59 38.91 7.55
N ASP A 270 90.63 38.80 6.22
CA ASP A 270 91.81 38.84 5.37
C ASP A 270 91.96 40.16 4.59
N GLY A 271 91.01 41.09 4.75
CA GLY A 271 90.99 42.38 4.05
C GLY A 271 90.60 42.27 2.57
N ALA A 272 90.12 41.11 2.10
CA ALA A 272 89.74 40.89 0.72
C ALA A 272 88.22 40.96 0.49
N LEU A 273 87.79 41.77 -0.50
CA LEU A 273 86.40 41.84 -0.93
C LEU A 273 86.03 40.68 -1.88
N GLY A 274 86.19 39.45 -1.40
CA GLY A 274 85.87 38.23 -2.13
C GLY A 274 84.39 37.81 -2.04
N PRO A 275 84.01 36.68 -2.67
CA PRO A 275 82.63 36.18 -2.68
C PRO A 275 82.04 35.96 -1.28
N LYS A 276 82.85 35.49 -0.32
CA LYS A 276 82.42 35.29 1.07
C LYS A 276 82.08 36.61 1.75
N THR A 277 82.91 37.64 1.55
CA THR A 277 82.69 38.98 2.11
C THR A 277 81.46 39.63 1.51
N ARG A 278 81.27 39.51 0.19
CA ARG A 278 80.09 40.02 -0.52
C ARG A 278 78.80 39.34 -0.08
N SER A 279 78.81 38.01 0.03
CA SER A 279 77.63 37.27 0.50
C SER A 279 77.26 37.64 1.94
N ALA A 280 78.25 37.72 2.83
CA ALA A 280 78.03 38.15 4.22
C ALA A 280 77.47 39.57 4.30
N LEU A 281 77.98 40.48 3.48
CA LEU A 281 77.50 41.85 3.39
C LEU A 281 76.04 41.92 2.89
N THR A 282 75.71 41.23 1.81
CA THR A 282 74.35 41.17 1.28
C THR A 282 73.37 40.58 2.29
N GLN A 283 73.73 39.46 2.94
CA GLN A 283 72.88 38.86 3.98
C GLN A 283 72.65 39.80 5.16
N TYR A 284 73.69 40.51 5.61
CA TYR A 284 73.56 41.52 6.64
C TYR A 284 72.63 42.65 6.21
N GLN A 285 72.79 43.14 4.98
CA GLN A 285 71.98 44.23 4.42
C GLN A 285 70.50 43.83 4.34
N GLU A 286 70.20 42.65 3.80
CA GLU A 286 68.83 42.12 3.68
C GLU A 286 68.19 41.89 5.05
N ALA A 287 68.90 41.25 5.98
CA ALA A 287 68.37 40.95 7.31
C ALA A 287 68.06 42.21 8.14
N HIS A 288 68.73 43.33 7.84
CA HIS A 288 68.52 44.60 8.52
C HIS A 288 67.71 45.62 7.71
N GLY A 289 67.14 45.22 6.56
CA GLY A 289 66.32 46.09 5.72
C GLY A 289 67.10 47.26 5.11
N LEU A 290 68.40 47.08 4.87
CA LEU A 290 69.29 48.05 4.24
C LEU A 290 69.39 47.78 2.73
N ALA A 291 69.82 48.79 1.96
CA ALA A 291 70.03 48.60 0.54
C ALA A 291 71.25 47.67 0.26
N SER A 292 71.04 46.64 -0.56
CA SER A 292 72.02 45.60 -0.82
C SER A 292 72.78 45.78 -2.15
N GLY A 293 73.98 45.19 -2.25
CA GLY A 293 74.76 45.11 -3.49
C GLY A 293 76.03 45.98 -3.55
N ALA A 294 76.26 46.85 -2.57
CA ALA A 294 77.51 47.61 -2.42
C ALA A 294 77.80 47.89 -0.94
N ILE A 295 79.01 48.34 -0.61
CA ILE A 295 79.37 48.80 0.75
C ILE A 295 78.78 50.20 0.98
N THR A 296 77.46 50.27 1.18
CA THR A 296 76.73 51.54 1.35
C THR A 296 77.13 52.26 2.64
N LEU A 297 77.11 53.60 2.63
CA LEU A 297 77.40 54.38 3.84
C LEU A 297 76.40 54.10 4.98
N GLU A 298 75.15 53.78 4.64
CA GLU A 298 74.14 53.35 5.62
C GLU A 298 74.57 52.06 6.34
N THR A 299 75.11 51.10 5.58
CA THR A 299 75.60 49.83 6.14
C THR A 299 76.80 50.05 7.05
N LEU A 300 77.73 50.93 6.66
CA LEU A 300 78.89 51.28 7.49
C LEU A 300 78.48 51.94 8.81
N ARG A 301 77.52 52.88 8.77
CA ARG A 301 76.98 53.50 9.99
C ARG A 301 76.29 52.47 10.88
N LYS A 302 75.49 51.56 10.30
CA LYS A 302 74.81 50.49 11.05
C LYS A 302 75.82 49.55 11.72
N LEU A 303 76.94 49.27 11.06
CA LEU A 303 78.06 48.48 11.58
C LEU A 303 79.06 49.27 12.44
N GLN A 304 78.81 50.57 12.66
CA GLN A 304 79.67 51.46 13.46
C GLN A 304 81.11 51.54 12.94
N LEU A 305 81.27 51.62 11.62
CA LEU A 305 82.56 51.77 10.95
C LEU A 305 82.81 53.21 10.47
N GLN A 306 81.80 54.10 10.58
CA GLN A 306 81.83 55.53 10.26
C GLN A 306 80.80 56.30 11.09
#